data_AF-A0A937ZH50-F1
#
_entry.id   AF-A0A937ZH50-F1
#
_cell.length_a   1.000
_cell.length_b   1.000
_cell.length_c   1.000
_cell.angle_alpha   90.00
_cell.angle_beta   90.00
_cell.angle_gamma   90.00
#
_symmetry.space_group_name_H-M   'P 1'
#
loop_
_entity.id
_entity.type
_entity.pdbx_description
1 polymer ?
#
loop_
_entity_poly.entity_id
_entity_poly.type
_entity_poly.pdbx_seq_one_letter_code
_entity_poly.pdbx_strand_id
1 'polypeptide(L)'
;MKRIGFAVLAAMTVASTTADARERPKERPSAFVDVASVVPGLIVEMRYLGSNNFIGRPIDGYEKPVCYLTRPAAEALAQVARDLAPRGLVLKAFDCYRPVRAVQHFVRWAKNLADVARKADFYPEVDKRNLFRDGYIASRSGHSRGSTIDLTLAETGGKELDMGTPYDFFSPRSWPSDKSVSAAAQANRALLAEAMRRRGFIPYNKEWWHFTLRNEPYPDTHFDFPVR
;
A
#
# COMPACT_ATOMS: atom_id res chain seq x y z
N MET A 1 54.44 -60.95 16.28
CA MET A 1 54.23 -59.51 16.07
C MET A 1 53.02 -59.29 15.17
N LYS A 2 51.84 -58.95 15.71
CA LYS A 2 50.73 -58.31 14.97
C LYS A 2 49.99 -57.40 15.96
N ARG A 3 50.10 -56.09 15.77
CA ARG A 3 49.37 -55.07 16.54
C ARG A 3 48.06 -54.79 15.79
N ILE A 4 46.92 -54.98 16.47
CA ILE A 4 45.59 -54.60 15.97
C ILE A 4 45.33 -53.18 16.50
N GLY A 5 45.24 -52.21 15.59
CA GLY A 5 44.87 -50.84 15.91
C GLY A 5 43.36 -50.68 15.90
N PHE A 6 42.79 -50.23 17.03
CA PHE A 6 41.40 -49.77 17.10
C PHE A 6 41.32 -48.34 16.55
N ALA A 7 40.56 -48.14 15.47
CA ALA A 7 40.19 -46.82 15.00
C ALA A 7 38.94 -46.35 15.75
N VAL A 8 39.08 -45.25 16.52
CA VAL A 8 37.96 -44.56 17.16
C VAL A 8 37.36 -43.61 16.13
N LEU A 9 36.16 -43.89 15.66
CA LEU A 9 35.40 -43.01 14.77
C LEU A 9 34.64 -41.99 15.64
N ALA A 10 35.16 -40.77 15.76
CA ALA A 10 34.43 -39.68 16.40
C ALA A 10 33.38 -39.12 15.43
N ALA A 11 32.11 -39.41 15.68
CA ALA A 11 31.00 -38.80 14.95
C ALA A 11 30.84 -37.33 15.35
N MET A 12 31.26 -36.40 14.50
CA MET A 12 30.93 -34.99 14.64
C MET A 12 29.48 -34.77 14.16
N THR A 13 28.55 -34.64 15.10
CA THR A 13 27.20 -34.15 14.82
C THR A 13 27.28 -32.67 14.48
N VAL A 14 27.09 -32.34 13.20
CA VAL A 14 26.91 -30.96 12.74
C VAL A 14 25.53 -30.50 13.18
N ALA A 15 25.48 -29.62 14.18
CA ALA A 15 24.24 -28.95 14.58
C ALA A 15 23.79 -28.03 13.44
N SER A 16 22.68 -28.37 12.79
CA SER A 16 22.03 -27.53 11.79
C SER A 16 21.43 -26.32 12.49
N THR A 17 22.05 -25.15 12.31
CA THR A 17 21.47 -23.88 12.75
C THR A 17 20.30 -23.55 11.84
N THR A 18 19.08 -23.85 12.29
CA THR A 18 17.87 -23.32 11.67
C THR A 18 17.96 -21.80 11.68
N ALA A 19 17.94 -21.19 10.50
CA ALA A 19 17.86 -19.74 10.36
C ALA A 19 16.67 -19.23 11.19
N ASP A 20 16.97 -18.37 12.15
CA ASP A 20 16.04 -17.79 13.10
C ASP A 20 14.91 -17.05 12.36
N ALA A 21 13.72 -17.65 12.33
CA ALA A 21 12.52 -16.99 11.86
C ALA A 21 12.12 -15.97 12.91
N ARG A 22 12.79 -14.80 12.91
CA ARG A 22 12.47 -13.67 13.81
C ARG A 22 10.95 -13.50 13.89
N GLU A 23 10.43 -13.55 15.10
CA GLU A 23 9.00 -13.39 15.35
C GLU A 23 8.52 -12.07 14.74
N ARG A 24 7.46 -12.13 13.93
CA ARG A 24 6.94 -10.94 13.24
C ARG A 24 6.42 -9.94 14.29
N PRO A 25 6.68 -8.63 14.11
CA PRO A 25 6.14 -7.61 15.00
C PRO A 25 4.62 -7.74 15.10
N LYS A 26 4.10 -7.81 16.32
CA LYS A 26 2.65 -7.82 16.57
C LYS A 26 2.13 -6.42 16.86
N GLU A 27 2.95 -5.56 17.44
CA GLU A 27 2.53 -4.25 17.93
C GLU A 27 2.81 -3.12 16.94
N ARG A 28 1.89 -2.16 16.89
CA ARG A 28 2.04 -0.91 16.15
C ARG A 28 3.07 -0.03 16.87
N PRO A 29 4.15 0.42 16.21
CA PRO A 29 5.09 1.37 16.79
C PRO A 29 4.40 2.67 17.18
N SER A 30 4.83 3.31 18.27
CA SER A 30 4.27 4.57 18.76
C SER A 30 4.41 5.75 17.78
N ALA A 31 5.30 5.63 16.80
CA ALA A 31 5.46 6.60 15.72
C ALA A 31 4.26 6.62 14.74
N PHE A 32 3.44 5.57 14.72
CA PHE A 32 2.23 5.47 13.91
C PHE A 32 1.00 5.93 14.70
N VAL A 33 0.09 6.59 14.00
CA VAL A 33 -1.18 7.08 14.53
C VAL A 33 -2.33 6.57 13.69
N ASP A 34 -3.51 6.45 14.31
CA ASP A 34 -4.76 6.35 13.57
C ASP A 34 -5.04 7.71 12.92
N VAL A 35 -5.06 7.73 11.59
CA VAL A 35 -5.20 8.97 10.82
C VAL A 35 -6.57 9.61 11.02
N ALA A 36 -7.63 8.82 11.28
CA ALA A 36 -8.96 9.36 11.54
C ALA A 36 -9.01 10.22 12.82
N SER A 37 -8.08 9.99 13.76
CA SER A 37 -7.94 10.84 14.97
C SER A 37 -7.24 12.18 14.72
N VAL A 38 -6.60 12.35 13.56
CA VAL A 38 -5.77 13.53 13.23
C VAL A 38 -6.36 14.34 12.08
N VAL A 39 -7.01 13.69 11.12
CA VAL A 39 -7.51 14.29 9.88
C VAL A 39 -9.04 14.45 9.96
N PRO A 40 -9.54 15.69 10.10
CA PRO A 40 -10.98 15.93 10.22
C PRO A 40 -11.74 15.47 8.97
N GLY A 41 -12.85 14.76 9.17
CA GLY A 41 -13.73 14.33 8.09
C GLY A 41 -13.15 13.25 7.17
N LEU A 42 -12.01 12.63 7.53
CA LEU A 42 -11.45 11.54 6.75
C LEU A 42 -12.42 10.35 6.69
N ILE A 43 -12.73 9.91 5.48
CA ILE A 43 -13.48 8.68 5.24
C ILE A 43 -12.48 7.54 5.08
N VAL A 44 -12.62 6.49 5.88
CA VAL A 44 -11.71 5.33 5.88
C VAL A 44 -12.45 4.13 5.28
N GLU A 45 -12.03 3.69 4.09
CA GLU A 45 -12.64 2.52 3.43
C GLU A 45 -11.79 1.25 3.54
N MET A 46 -10.46 1.38 3.49
CA MET A 46 -9.50 0.26 3.65
C MET A 46 -9.81 -0.96 2.76
N ARG A 47 -9.62 -0.79 1.44
CA ARG A 47 -10.01 -1.75 0.38
C ARG A 47 -9.41 -3.15 0.56
N TYR A 48 -8.26 -3.24 1.22
CA TYR A 48 -7.56 -4.50 1.45
C TYR A 48 -8.06 -5.30 2.66
N LEU A 49 -8.95 -4.74 3.49
CA LEU A 49 -9.70 -5.51 4.48
C LEU A 49 -10.80 -6.37 3.84
N GLY A 50 -11.40 -5.88 2.74
CA GLY A 50 -12.52 -6.53 2.06
C GLY A 50 -12.12 -7.31 0.81
N SER A 51 -13.11 -7.66 -0.02
CA SER A 51 -12.93 -8.31 -1.32
C SER A 51 -12.91 -7.33 -2.50
N ASN A 52 -13.21 -6.05 -2.28
CA ASN A 52 -13.22 -5.02 -3.32
C ASN A 52 -11.80 -4.52 -3.65
N ASN A 53 -10.96 -5.42 -4.16
CA ASN A 53 -9.59 -5.16 -4.60
C ASN A 53 -9.22 -6.10 -5.75
N PHE A 54 -8.05 -5.89 -6.36
CA PHE A 54 -7.59 -6.66 -7.53
C PHE A 54 -7.33 -8.15 -7.28
N ILE A 55 -7.32 -8.60 -6.01
CA ILE A 55 -7.20 -10.03 -5.63
C ILE A 55 -8.58 -10.65 -5.37
N GLY A 56 -9.56 -9.85 -4.93
CA GLY A 56 -10.93 -10.31 -4.72
C GLY A 56 -11.20 -10.91 -3.34
N ARG A 57 -10.27 -10.75 -2.39
CA ARG A 57 -10.37 -11.26 -1.01
C ARG A 57 -9.58 -10.36 -0.04
N PRO A 58 -9.81 -10.48 1.28
CA PRO A 58 -9.01 -9.79 2.28
C PRO A 58 -7.51 -10.10 2.13
N ILE A 59 -6.68 -9.11 2.38
CA ILE A 59 -5.23 -9.18 2.22
C ILE A 59 -4.58 -9.44 3.58
N ASP A 60 -3.67 -10.41 3.64
CA ASP A 60 -2.82 -10.69 4.80
C ASP A 60 -2.34 -9.43 5.52
N GLY A 61 -2.62 -9.34 6.81
CA GLY A 61 -2.20 -8.23 7.67
C GLY A 61 -3.21 -7.10 7.82
N TYR A 62 -4.31 -7.09 7.05
CA TYR A 62 -5.45 -6.20 7.27
C TYR A 62 -6.48 -6.91 8.15
N GLU A 63 -6.62 -6.47 9.41
CA GLU A 63 -7.49 -7.09 10.42
C GLU A 63 -8.62 -6.14 10.87
N LYS A 64 -8.44 -4.82 10.71
CA LYS A 64 -9.44 -3.78 11.02
C LYS A 64 -9.47 -2.67 9.96
N PRO A 65 -10.58 -1.92 9.85
CA PRO A 65 -10.72 -0.82 8.90
C PRO A 65 -10.07 0.46 9.45
N VAL A 66 -8.78 0.42 9.74
CA VAL A 66 -8.03 1.55 10.32
C VAL A 66 -6.93 1.98 9.36
N CYS A 67 -6.82 3.29 9.14
CA CYS A 67 -5.73 3.88 8.37
C CYS A 67 -4.60 4.27 9.34
N TYR A 68 -3.43 3.63 9.20
CA TYR A 68 -2.23 4.02 9.94
C TYR A 68 -1.26 4.78 9.06
N LEU A 69 -0.73 5.89 9.58
CA LEU A 69 0.41 6.60 9.01
C LEU A 69 1.37 6.97 10.13
N THR A 70 2.62 7.26 9.78
CA THR A 70 3.52 7.98 10.67
C THR A 70 2.91 9.32 11.05
N ARG A 71 3.13 9.77 12.28
CA ARG A 71 2.59 11.05 12.77
C ARG A 71 2.87 12.24 11.82
N PRO A 72 4.09 12.44 11.28
CA PRO A 72 4.35 13.54 10.33
C PRO A 72 3.49 13.47 9.07
N ALA A 73 3.24 12.27 8.53
CA ALA A 73 2.39 12.10 7.35
C ALA A 73 0.91 12.37 7.67
N ALA A 74 0.42 11.93 8.83
CA ALA A 74 -0.95 12.21 9.27
C ALA A 74 -1.19 13.72 9.49
N GLU A 75 -0.23 14.42 10.10
CA GLU A 75 -0.30 15.86 10.34
C GLU A 75 -0.26 16.67 9.04
N ALA A 76 0.58 16.27 8.08
CA ALA A 76 0.60 16.84 6.74
C ALA A 76 -0.73 16.62 6.01
N LEU A 77 -1.31 15.42 6.10
CA LEU A 77 -2.60 15.08 5.49
C LEU A 77 -3.75 15.89 6.12
N ALA A 78 -3.68 16.18 7.42
CA ALA A 78 -4.67 17.04 8.08
C ALA A 78 -4.67 18.46 7.50
N GLN A 79 -3.50 18.97 7.07
CA GLN A 79 -3.43 20.24 6.36
C GLN A 79 -4.05 20.16 4.95
N VAL A 80 -3.89 19.02 4.25
CA VAL A 80 -4.55 18.80 2.95
C VAL A 80 -6.07 18.86 3.12
N ALA A 81 -6.61 18.16 4.12
CA ALA A 81 -8.04 18.18 4.42
C ALA A 81 -8.55 19.60 4.73
N ARG A 82 -7.78 20.39 5.51
CA ARG A 82 -8.11 21.80 5.78
C ARG A 82 -8.13 22.67 4.52
N ASP A 83 -7.21 22.46 3.59
CA ASP A 83 -7.17 23.22 2.33
C ASP A 83 -8.37 22.92 1.41
N LEU A 84 -8.93 21.72 1.52
CA LEU A 84 -10.04 21.24 0.70
C LEU A 84 -11.41 21.57 1.31
N ALA A 85 -11.49 21.71 2.63
CA ALA A 85 -12.74 21.97 3.35
C ALA A 85 -13.54 23.19 2.83
N PRO A 86 -12.93 24.36 2.47
CA PRO A 86 -13.68 25.48 1.89
C PRO A 86 -14.37 25.19 0.56
N ARG A 87 -13.98 24.09 -0.12
CA ARG A 87 -14.59 23.62 -1.37
C ARG A 87 -15.69 22.57 -1.13
N GLY A 88 -16.04 22.27 0.13
CA GLY A 88 -16.99 21.22 0.47
C GLY A 88 -16.46 19.80 0.22
N LEU A 89 -15.13 19.64 0.20
CA LEU A 89 -14.47 18.37 -0.11
C LEU A 89 -13.80 17.78 1.13
N VAL A 90 -13.86 16.46 1.22
CA VAL A 90 -13.17 15.63 2.21
C VAL A 90 -12.25 14.62 1.49
N LEU A 91 -11.36 14.00 2.27
CA LEU A 91 -10.50 12.93 1.78
C LEU A 91 -11.13 11.57 2.07
N LYS A 92 -10.95 10.62 1.15
CA LYS A 92 -11.32 9.23 1.35
C LYS A 92 -10.12 8.32 1.10
N ALA A 93 -9.70 7.59 2.13
CA ALA A 93 -8.53 6.72 2.10
C ALA A 93 -8.91 5.27 1.72
N PHE A 94 -8.23 4.74 0.70
CA PHE A 94 -8.36 3.36 0.24
C PHE A 94 -7.29 2.45 0.85
N ASP A 95 -6.07 2.96 1.03
CA ASP A 95 -4.98 2.28 1.73
C ASP A 95 -4.01 3.28 2.36
N CYS A 96 -3.35 2.88 3.46
CA CYS A 96 -2.38 3.69 4.19
C CYS A 96 -1.13 2.85 4.46
N TYR A 97 -0.67 2.70 5.70
CA TYR A 97 0.35 1.71 6.02
C TYR A 97 -0.07 0.31 5.55
N ARG A 98 0.80 -0.31 4.74
CA ARG A 98 0.65 -1.67 4.20
C ARG A 98 1.73 -2.57 4.78
N PRO A 99 1.39 -3.57 5.59
CA PRO A 99 2.37 -4.51 6.14
C PRO A 99 3.16 -5.22 5.04
N VAL A 100 4.43 -5.55 5.28
CA VAL A 100 5.24 -6.35 4.33
C VAL A 100 4.55 -7.67 3.96
N ARG A 101 3.84 -8.31 4.90
CA ARG A 101 3.05 -9.54 4.61
C ARG A 101 1.95 -9.33 3.58
N ALA A 102 1.35 -8.13 3.48
CA ALA A 102 0.38 -7.80 2.45
C ALA A 102 1.07 -7.71 1.07
N VAL A 103 2.24 -7.07 1.01
CA VAL A 103 3.07 -7.03 -0.22
C VAL A 103 3.46 -8.44 -0.64
N GLN A 104 3.84 -9.32 0.30
CA GLN A 104 4.11 -10.73 0.03
C GLN A 104 2.88 -11.46 -0.51
N HIS A 105 1.68 -11.18 -0.02
CA HIS A 105 0.44 -11.72 -0.59
C HIS A 105 0.25 -11.26 -2.04
N PHE A 106 0.46 -9.97 -2.33
CA PHE A 106 0.41 -9.44 -3.70
C PHE A 106 1.39 -10.15 -4.62
N VAL A 107 2.62 -10.38 -4.17
CA VAL A 107 3.64 -11.10 -4.92
C VAL A 107 3.24 -12.56 -5.18
N ARG A 108 2.73 -13.28 -4.17
CA ARG A 108 2.24 -14.66 -4.34
C ARG A 108 1.08 -14.72 -5.34
N TRP A 109 0.13 -13.80 -5.24
CA TRP A 109 -0.98 -13.68 -6.17
C TRP A 109 -0.49 -13.37 -7.60
N ALA A 110 0.44 -12.43 -7.77
CA ALA A 110 0.94 -12.03 -9.08
C ALA A 110 1.67 -13.19 -9.79
N LYS A 111 2.36 -14.06 -9.03
CA LYS A 111 3.01 -15.27 -9.54
C LYS A 111 2.03 -16.39 -9.92
N ASN A 112 0.84 -16.43 -9.32
CA ASN A 112 -0.20 -17.36 -9.70
C ASN A 112 -0.96 -16.83 -10.93
N LEU A 113 -0.49 -17.17 -12.14
CA LEU A 113 -1.07 -16.66 -13.39
C LEU A 113 -2.51 -17.14 -13.65
N ALA A 114 -2.98 -18.19 -12.97
CA ALA A 114 -4.35 -18.69 -13.09
C ALA A 114 -5.36 -17.89 -12.24
N ASP A 115 -4.91 -17.18 -11.20
CA ASP A 115 -5.78 -16.38 -10.34
C ASP A 115 -6.13 -15.03 -11.01
N VAL A 116 -7.06 -15.07 -11.96
CA VAL A 116 -7.51 -13.92 -12.76
C VAL A 116 -8.95 -13.48 -12.46
N ALA A 117 -9.48 -13.87 -11.29
CA ALA A 117 -10.88 -13.69 -10.92
C ALA A 117 -11.37 -12.23 -11.02
N ARG A 118 -10.47 -11.27 -10.80
CA ARG A 118 -10.76 -9.83 -10.81
C ARG A 118 -10.21 -9.10 -12.04
N LYS A 119 -9.75 -9.84 -13.07
CA LYS A 119 -9.11 -9.27 -14.26
C LYS A 119 -10.00 -8.29 -15.00
N ALA A 120 -11.27 -8.64 -15.24
CA ALA A 120 -12.20 -7.78 -15.97
C ALA A 120 -12.39 -6.41 -15.31
N ASP A 121 -12.37 -6.38 -13.98
CA ASP A 121 -12.67 -5.18 -13.19
C ASP A 121 -11.43 -4.29 -12.98
N PHE A 122 -10.25 -4.89 -12.76
CA PHE A 122 -9.07 -4.15 -12.30
C PHE A 122 -7.93 -4.07 -13.32
N TYR A 123 -7.83 -5.01 -14.26
CA TYR A 123 -6.71 -5.06 -15.19
C TYR A 123 -7.08 -5.77 -16.51
N PRO A 124 -8.17 -5.33 -17.18
CA PRO A 124 -8.73 -6.04 -18.33
C PRO A 124 -7.73 -6.16 -19.48
N GLU A 125 -6.96 -5.10 -19.72
CA GLU A 125 -6.02 -4.97 -20.84
C GLU A 125 -4.59 -5.42 -20.49
N VAL A 126 -4.29 -5.64 -19.20
CA VAL A 126 -2.93 -5.97 -18.76
C VAL A 126 -2.75 -7.48 -18.66
N ASP A 127 -1.69 -7.97 -19.30
CA ASP A 127 -1.23 -9.35 -19.11
C ASP A 127 -0.60 -9.49 -17.72
N LYS A 128 -1.14 -10.40 -16.91
CA LYS A 128 -0.72 -10.61 -15.52
C LYS A 128 0.78 -10.92 -15.39
N ARG A 129 1.38 -11.53 -16.41
CA ARG A 129 2.84 -11.82 -16.47
C ARG A 129 3.70 -10.55 -16.41
N ASN A 130 3.13 -9.41 -16.82
CA ASN A 130 3.83 -8.15 -16.95
C ASN A 130 3.67 -7.21 -15.76
N LEU A 131 2.86 -7.56 -14.73
CA LEU A 131 2.54 -6.64 -13.63
C LEU A 131 3.77 -6.06 -12.92
N PHE A 132 4.82 -6.86 -12.73
CA PHE A 132 6.09 -6.38 -12.15
C PHE A 132 6.85 -5.45 -13.09
N ARG A 133 6.95 -5.82 -14.38
CA ARG A 133 7.64 -5.04 -15.41
C ARG A 133 6.96 -3.68 -15.61
N ASP A 134 5.64 -3.69 -15.63
CA ASP A 134 4.83 -2.50 -15.89
C ASP A 134 4.69 -1.64 -14.62
N GLY A 135 5.10 -2.16 -13.46
CA GLY A 135 5.19 -1.42 -12.20
C GLY A 135 3.90 -1.33 -11.39
N TYR A 136 2.91 -2.17 -11.70
CA TYR A 136 1.63 -2.24 -10.95
C TYR A 136 1.76 -3.08 -9.67
N ILE A 137 2.74 -3.98 -9.61
CA ILE A 137 3.09 -4.74 -8.40
C ILE A 137 4.57 -4.55 -8.13
N ALA A 138 4.91 -4.27 -6.88
CA ALA A 138 6.29 -4.15 -6.42
C ALA A 138 6.59 -5.19 -5.33
N SER A 139 7.83 -5.67 -5.29
CA SER A 139 8.31 -6.58 -4.23
C SER A 139 8.62 -5.85 -2.93
N ARG A 140 8.73 -4.52 -2.97
CA ARG A 140 8.83 -3.60 -1.83
C ARG A 140 7.91 -2.42 -2.09
N SER A 141 7.20 -1.96 -1.07
CA SER A 141 6.22 -0.89 -1.20
C SER A 141 6.55 0.28 -0.28
N GLY A 142 6.36 1.50 -0.79
CA GLY A 142 6.45 2.73 0.01
C GLY A 142 5.47 2.72 1.19
N HIS A 143 4.30 2.11 1.03
CA HIS A 143 3.30 1.96 2.10
C HIS A 143 3.83 1.23 3.33
N SER A 144 4.75 0.28 3.15
CA SER A 144 5.36 -0.43 4.27
C SER A 144 6.28 0.46 5.11
N ARG A 145 6.61 1.67 4.65
CA ARG A 145 7.38 2.68 5.40
C ARG A 145 6.48 3.63 6.21
N GLY A 146 5.17 3.52 6.02
CA GLY A 146 4.17 4.23 6.84
C GLY A 146 3.88 5.67 6.46
N SER A 147 4.42 6.16 5.35
CA SER A 147 4.26 7.58 4.93
C SER A 147 3.67 7.71 3.53
N THR A 148 3.09 6.62 3.03
CA THR A 148 2.41 6.55 1.74
C THR A 148 0.92 6.28 1.96
N ILE A 149 0.09 6.93 1.17
CA ILE A 149 -1.37 6.82 1.23
C ILE A 149 -1.96 6.79 -0.17
N ASP A 150 -2.98 5.95 -0.34
CA ASP A 150 -3.82 5.88 -1.52
C ASP A 150 -5.19 6.47 -1.19
N LEU A 151 -5.60 7.53 -1.87
CA LEU A 151 -6.82 8.27 -1.55
C LEU A 151 -7.47 8.98 -2.75
N THR A 152 -8.71 9.41 -2.54
CA THR A 152 -9.48 10.25 -3.47
C THR A 152 -10.11 11.45 -2.77
N LEU A 153 -10.67 12.35 -3.59
CA LEU A 153 -11.55 13.43 -3.15
C LEU A 153 -12.99 12.91 -3.10
N ALA A 154 -13.73 13.32 -2.08
CA ALA A 154 -15.16 13.09 -1.97
C ALA A 154 -15.86 14.37 -1.51
N GLU A 155 -17.15 14.48 -1.79
CA GLU A 155 -18.03 15.45 -1.15
C GLU A 155 -18.20 15.08 0.33
N THR A 156 -18.59 16.04 1.20
CA THR A 156 -18.85 15.78 2.63
C THR A 156 -19.85 14.64 2.89
N GLY A 157 -20.76 14.36 1.93
CA GLY A 157 -21.68 13.22 1.98
C GLY A 157 -21.06 11.86 1.60
N GLY A 158 -19.76 11.81 1.29
CA GLY A 158 -19.01 10.61 0.96
C GLY A 158 -19.05 10.16 -0.49
N LYS A 159 -19.73 10.91 -1.37
CA LYS A 159 -19.72 10.67 -2.80
C LYS A 159 -18.35 11.04 -3.38
N GLU A 160 -17.67 10.05 -3.95
CA GLU A 160 -16.38 10.24 -4.62
C GLU A 160 -16.52 11.16 -5.83
N LEU A 161 -15.52 12.02 -6.05
CA LEU A 161 -15.38 12.70 -7.32
C LEU A 161 -14.93 11.71 -8.40
N ASP A 162 -15.43 11.89 -9.62
CA ASP A 162 -15.00 11.07 -10.76
C ASP A 162 -13.52 11.32 -11.06
N MET A 163 -12.72 10.26 -10.96
CA MET A 163 -11.29 10.25 -11.27
C MET A 163 -11.00 9.53 -12.60
N GLY A 164 -12.02 9.13 -13.36
CA GLY A 164 -11.93 8.52 -14.69
C GLY A 164 -11.57 7.02 -14.69
N THR A 165 -11.06 6.49 -13.59
CA THR A 165 -10.81 5.06 -13.36
C THR A 165 -11.01 4.77 -11.88
N PRO A 166 -11.45 3.55 -11.49
CA PRO A 166 -11.49 3.18 -10.08
C PRO A 166 -10.07 3.08 -9.47
N TYR A 167 -10.01 3.04 -8.14
CA TYR A 167 -8.81 2.68 -7.39
C TYR A 167 -8.30 1.29 -7.78
N ASP A 168 -6.97 1.08 -7.75
CA ASP A 168 -6.28 -0.16 -8.15
C ASP A 168 -6.51 -0.60 -9.61
N PHE A 169 -6.97 0.31 -10.48
CA PHE A 169 -7.12 0.00 -11.90
C PHE A 169 -5.76 0.00 -12.60
N PHE A 170 -5.22 -1.18 -12.91
CA PHE A 170 -3.93 -1.33 -13.57
C PHE A 170 -4.08 -1.04 -15.07
N SER A 171 -3.85 0.21 -15.43
CA SER A 171 -3.87 0.69 -16.81
C SER A 171 -3.12 2.02 -16.91
N PRO A 172 -2.54 2.36 -18.08
CA PRO A 172 -2.09 3.72 -18.37
C PRO A 172 -3.18 4.78 -18.14
N ARG A 173 -4.46 4.41 -18.20
CA ARG A 173 -5.59 5.30 -17.90
C ARG A 173 -5.59 5.81 -16.45
N SER A 174 -4.93 5.13 -15.54
CA SER A 174 -4.80 5.55 -14.13
C SER A 174 -3.59 6.46 -13.88
N TRP A 175 -2.76 6.70 -14.90
CA TRP A 175 -1.63 7.61 -14.78
C TRP A 175 -2.16 9.06 -14.64
N PRO A 176 -1.61 9.88 -13.73
CA PRO A 176 -2.01 11.28 -13.60
C PRO A 176 -1.93 12.08 -14.91
N SER A 177 -1.03 11.70 -15.83
CA SER A 177 -0.83 12.35 -17.12
C SER A 177 -1.80 11.91 -18.22
N ASP A 178 -2.61 10.87 -18.00
CA ASP A 178 -3.52 10.34 -19.02
C ASP A 178 -4.52 11.40 -19.49
N LYS A 179 -4.69 11.49 -20.81
CA LYS A 179 -5.59 12.44 -21.47
C LYS A 179 -6.84 11.78 -22.04
N SER A 180 -6.95 10.45 -21.94
CA SER A 180 -8.11 9.70 -22.45
C SER A 180 -9.35 9.79 -21.55
N VAL A 181 -9.16 10.11 -20.25
CA VAL A 181 -10.27 10.34 -19.30
C VAL A 181 -10.91 11.72 -19.50
N SER A 182 -12.14 11.88 -18.98
CA SER A 182 -12.92 13.11 -19.10
C SER A 182 -12.15 14.34 -18.59
N ALA A 183 -12.44 15.52 -19.14
CA ALA A 183 -11.83 16.77 -18.67
C ALA A 183 -12.10 17.02 -17.17
N ALA A 184 -13.29 16.63 -16.68
CA ALA A 184 -13.62 16.68 -15.26
C ALA A 184 -12.71 15.77 -14.41
N ALA A 185 -12.49 14.52 -14.85
CA ALA A 185 -11.58 13.61 -14.18
C ALA A 185 -10.14 14.14 -14.16
N GLN A 186 -9.66 14.72 -15.27
CA GLN A 186 -8.34 15.34 -15.32
C GLN A 186 -8.23 16.51 -14.32
N ALA A 187 -9.27 17.35 -14.23
CA ALA A 187 -9.31 18.46 -13.28
C ALA A 187 -9.34 17.97 -11.82
N ASN A 188 -10.10 16.91 -11.51
CA ASN A 188 -10.15 16.32 -10.17
C ASN A 188 -8.81 15.71 -9.76
N ARG A 189 -8.15 14.98 -10.66
CA ARG A 189 -6.78 14.45 -10.44
C ARG A 189 -5.78 15.58 -10.19
N ALA A 190 -5.86 16.67 -10.97
CA ALA A 190 -4.99 17.83 -10.80
C ALA A 190 -5.23 18.54 -9.46
N LEU A 191 -6.50 18.72 -9.06
CA LEU A 191 -6.88 19.29 -7.76
C LEU A 191 -6.33 18.47 -6.60
N LEU A 192 -6.52 17.14 -6.63
CA LEU A 192 -5.99 16.24 -5.62
C LEU A 192 -4.47 16.33 -5.55
N ALA A 193 -3.80 16.19 -6.69
CA ALA A 193 -2.35 16.18 -6.75
C ALA A 193 -1.74 17.51 -6.29
N GLU A 194 -2.35 18.64 -6.62
CA GLU A 194 -1.92 19.96 -6.15
C GLU A 194 -2.11 20.11 -4.64
N ALA A 195 -3.27 19.75 -4.11
CA ALA A 195 -3.54 19.81 -2.67
C ALA A 195 -2.52 18.97 -1.88
N MET A 196 -2.23 17.76 -2.35
CA MET A 196 -1.23 16.86 -1.76
C MET A 196 0.20 17.45 -1.85
N ARG A 197 0.61 17.94 -3.02
CA ARG A 197 1.96 18.52 -3.23
C ARG A 197 2.23 19.73 -2.33
N ARG A 198 1.25 20.62 -2.16
CA ARG A 198 1.38 21.81 -1.28
C ARG A 198 1.70 21.45 0.17
N ARG A 199 1.34 20.23 0.60
CA ARG A 199 1.61 19.72 1.96
C ARG A 199 2.72 18.68 2.01
N GLY A 200 3.58 18.67 0.99
CA GLY A 200 4.83 17.90 1.01
C GLY A 200 4.72 16.46 0.50
N PHE A 201 3.58 16.06 -0.05
CA PHE A 201 3.44 14.76 -0.68
C PHE A 201 3.94 14.75 -2.13
N ILE A 202 4.50 13.62 -2.54
CA ILE A 202 4.96 13.34 -3.90
C ILE A 202 4.00 12.33 -4.53
N PRO A 203 3.35 12.65 -5.66
CA PRO A 203 2.53 11.70 -6.38
C PRO A 203 3.38 10.66 -7.11
N TYR A 204 2.84 9.46 -7.27
CA TYR A 204 3.38 8.48 -8.21
C TYR A 204 2.86 8.71 -9.63
N ASN A 205 3.71 8.54 -10.63
CA ASN A 205 3.39 8.88 -12.01
C ASN A 205 2.53 7.85 -12.74
N LYS A 206 2.23 6.70 -12.12
CA LYS A 206 1.38 5.65 -12.70
C LYS A 206 0.04 5.48 -11.99
N GLU A 207 -0.18 6.16 -10.88
CA GLU A 207 -1.36 5.98 -10.04
C GLU A 207 -1.84 7.34 -9.54
N TRP A 208 -3.02 7.79 -9.96
CA TRP A 208 -3.56 9.10 -9.58
C TRP A 208 -3.87 9.24 -8.09
N TRP A 209 -4.06 8.13 -7.39
CA TRP A 209 -4.43 8.06 -5.97
C TRP A 209 -3.23 8.02 -5.02
N HIS A 210 -2.02 7.74 -5.51
CA HIS A 210 -0.88 7.33 -4.69
C HIS A 210 0.07 8.48 -4.36
N PHE A 211 0.32 8.69 -3.07
CA PHE A 211 1.14 9.80 -2.57
C PHE A 211 2.05 9.39 -1.42
N THR A 212 3.32 9.78 -1.47
CA THR A 212 4.30 9.57 -0.39
C THR A 212 4.81 10.89 0.17
N LEU A 213 4.88 11.05 1.49
CA LEU A 213 5.48 12.23 2.11
C LEU A 213 6.97 12.35 1.75
N ARG A 214 7.40 13.50 1.22
CA ARG A 214 8.79 13.73 0.77
C ARG A 214 9.83 13.49 1.86
N ASN A 215 9.60 14.04 3.05
CA ASN A 215 10.51 13.95 4.20
C ASN A 215 9.99 12.92 5.21
N GLU A 216 9.73 11.70 4.73
CA GLU A 216 9.25 10.63 5.60
C GLU A 216 10.30 10.22 6.65
N PRO A 217 9.88 9.84 7.86
CA PRO A 217 10.80 9.51 8.96
C PRO A 217 11.51 8.15 8.78
N TYR A 218 11.01 7.28 7.91
CA TYR A 218 11.49 5.89 7.79
C TYR A 218 11.74 5.46 6.33
N PRO A 219 12.59 6.18 5.57
CA PRO A 219 12.76 5.94 4.13
C PRO A 219 13.28 4.54 3.79
N ASP A 220 13.97 3.88 4.73
CA ASP A 220 14.60 2.56 4.53
C ASP A 220 13.96 1.44 5.38
N THR A 221 12.99 1.75 6.25
CA THR A 221 12.40 0.75 7.16
C THR A 221 11.03 0.29 6.66
N HIS A 222 10.91 -1.01 6.37
CA HIS A 222 9.66 -1.62 5.95
C HIS A 222 9.06 -2.42 7.12
N PHE A 223 7.96 -1.92 7.67
CA PHE A 223 7.28 -2.50 8.84
C PHE A 223 6.35 -3.66 8.44
N ASP A 224 6.15 -4.61 9.36
CA ASP A 224 5.31 -5.79 9.17
C ASP A 224 4.37 -6.08 10.35
N PHE A 225 3.99 -5.07 11.14
CA PHE A 225 2.91 -5.22 12.12
C PHE A 225 1.53 -5.22 11.43
N PRO A 226 0.51 -5.94 11.93
CA PRO A 226 -0.81 -5.94 11.32
C PRO A 226 -1.56 -4.61 11.51
N VAL A 227 -2.47 -4.30 10.59
CA VAL A 227 -3.45 -3.21 10.69
C VAL A 227 -4.63 -3.73 11.51
N ARG A 228 -4.65 -3.40 12.81
CA ARG A 228 -5.60 -3.89 13.81
C ARG A 228 -6.05 -2.81 14.78
#